data_AF-A0A2U1B2R2-F1
#
_entry.id   AF-A0A2U1B2R2-F1
#
_cell.length_a   1.000
_cell.length_b   1.000
_cell.length_c   1.000
_cell.angle_alpha   90.00
_cell.angle_beta   90.00
_cell.angle_gamma   90.00
#
_symmetry.space_group_name_H-M   'P 1'
#
loop_
_entity.id
_entity.type
_entity.pdbx_description
1 polymer ?
#
loop_
_entity_poly.entity_id
_entity_poly.type
_entity_poly.pdbx_seq_one_letter_code
_entity_poly.pdbx_strand_id
1 'polypeptide(L)'
;MKYLYLPLFLCLFLTPSFAQQDFRLGYIVRGGDTLQGYVDYRGAIRNSKIATFKASDNGVAHTYSPDEIVAYGFKNEKKVYESWQVPTPDRKRYEHLFLHVLVKGKVSIYTYRDDNDSDRFFLSKDGADLVELVEQVYTRADPKTGKRYRVVDRPFIGVIASAFLDCSSLTENHLENVMLRHSSLIKVATAYNECFDSSQFTHEPKKATVTLMPIVAFTLPSLHVSGSHYYARGDYRSTGLGLGGAIAMQVANPSMSEKLSLIVELLYAPYRFEGTVEGTYKVVLFPMICFLI
;
A
#
# COMPACT_ATOMS: atom_id res chain seq x y z
N MET A 1 30.82 34.63 34.60
CA MET A 1 29.36 34.87 34.55
C MET A 1 28.70 33.52 34.28
N LYS A 2 27.86 33.04 35.21
CA LYS A 2 27.25 31.70 35.18
C LYS A 2 26.07 31.74 34.22
N TYR A 3 26.15 31.02 33.10
CA TYR A 3 25.02 30.87 32.19
C TYR A 3 24.03 29.87 32.78
N LEU A 4 22.91 30.39 33.28
CA LEU A 4 21.74 29.64 33.67
C LEU A 4 20.99 29.23 32.39
N TYR A 5 21.39 28.12 31.77
CA TYR A 5 20.67 27.57 30.63
C TYR A 5 19.40 26.86 31.12
N LEU A 6 18.33 27.64 31.20
CA LEU A 6 16.97 27.32 30.75
C LEU A 6 16.57 25.83 30.80
N PRO A 7 15.90 25.35 31.87
CA PRO A 7 15.19 24.09 31.83
C PRO A 7 13.86 24.28 31.09
N LEU A 8 13.91 24.52 29.77
CA LEU A 8 12.74 24.62 28.89
C LEU A 8 12.86 23.68 27.69
N PHE A 9 13.49 22.53 27.89
CA PHE A 9 13.60 21.50 26.84
C PHE A 9 12.97 20.16 27.23
N LEU A 10 12.25 20.10 28.36
CA LEU A 10 11.68 18.86 28.89
C LEU A 10 10.17 18.95 29.15
N CYS A 11 9.40 19.49 28.21
CA CYS A 11 7.93 19.53 28.28
C CYS A 11 7.22 19.16 26.97
N LEU A 12 7.86 18.38 26.07
CA LEU A 12 7.33 18.13 24.72
C LEU A 12 7.00 16.67 24.36
N PHE A 13 7.03 15.71 25.29
CA PHE A 13 6.85 14.29 24.91
C PHE A 13 5.89 13.49 25.80
N LEU A 14 4.73 14.05 26.15
CA LEU A 14 3.62 13.27 26.71
C LEU A 14 2.28 13.64 26.07
N THR A 15 2.25 13.90 24.76
CA THR A 15 0.97 13.82 24.06
C THR A 15 0.55 12.35 24.03
N PRO A 16 -0.64 11.98 24.52
CA PRO A 16 -1.16 10.65 24.28
C PRO A 16 -1.22 10.48 22.76
N SER A 17 -0.47 9.51 22.26
CA SER A 17 -0.56 9.07 20.87
C SER A 17 -1.96 8.49 20.69
N PHE A 18 -2.93 9.35 20.34
CA PHE A 18 -4.19 8.90 19.79
C PHE A 18 -3.82 8.25 18.46
N ALA A 19 -3.80 6.92 18.43
CA ALA A 19 -3.67 6.16 17.21
C ALA A 19 -4.77 6.63 16.25
N GLN A 20 -4.41 7.51 15.31
CA GLN A 20 -5.35 8.32 14.53
C GLN A 20 -6.42 7.41 13.92
N GLN A 21 -7.66 7.55 14.39
CA GLN A 21 -8.83 6.90 13.80
C GLN A 21 -9.16 7.64 12.50
N ASP A 22 -9.39 6.90 11.43
CA ASP A 22 -9.64 7.43 10.09
C ASP A 22 -11.10 7.13 9.75
N PHE A 23 -12.03 7.86 10.36
CA PHE A 23 -13.45 7.65 10.12
C PHE A 23 -13.87 8.22 8.78
N ARG A 24 -14.38 7.36 7.90
CA ARG A 24 -14.85 7.73 6.56
C ARG A 24 -16.32 7.40 6.39
N LEU A 25 -16.99 8.15 5.51
CA LEU A 25 -18.40 7.96 5.23
C LEU A 25 -18.67 6.52 4.74
N GLY A 26 -19.58 5.84 5.43
CA GLY A 26 -19.83 4.42 5.22
C GLY A 26 -21.15 3.96 5.83
N TYR A 27 -21.30 2.65 5.94
CA TYR A 27 -22.50 2.04 6.48
C TYR A 27 -22.20 0.67 7.10
N ILE A 28 -23.11 0.20 7.96
CA ILE A 28 -23.17 -1.18 8.44
C ILE A 28 -24.54 -1.78 8.10
N VAL A 29 -24.60 -3.09 7.92
CA VAL A 29 -25.83 -3.85 7.65
C VAL A 29 -26.07 -4.82 8.80
N ARG A 30 -27.18 -4.64 9.52
CA ARG A 30 -27.53 -5.41 10.71
C ARG A 30 -29.01 -5.75 10.70
N GLY A 31 -29.36 -7.03 10.84
CA GLY A 31 -30.75 -7.47 10.95
C GLY A 31 -31.63 -7.13 9.75
N GLY A 32 -31.05 -6.97 8.56
CA GLY A 32 -31.76 -6.56 7.33
C GLY A 32 -31.80 -5.05 7.09
N ASP A 33 -31.43 -4.23 8.08
CA ASP A 33 -31.39 -2.78 7.96
C ASP A 33 -29.98 -2.26 7.70
N THR A 34 -29.88 -1.16 6.96
CA THR A 34 -28.61 -0.47 6.68
C THR A 34 -28.53 0.83 7.46
N LEU A 35 -27.55 0.94 8.35
CA LEU A 35 -27.28 2.15 9.12
C LEU A 35 -26.15 2.94 8.47
N GLN A 36 -26.44 4.18 8.06
CA GLN A 36 -25.47 5.10 7.49
C GLN A 36 -24.72 5.84 8.59
N GLY A 37 -23.43 6.14 8.36
CA GLY A 37 -22.60 6.84 9.33
C GLY A 37 -21.15 6.87 8.87
N TYR A 38 -20.23 6.64 9.81
CA TYR A 38 -18.80 6.63 9.53
C TYR A 38 -18.16 5.36 10.06
N VAL A 39 -17.26 4.78 9.27
CA VAL A 39 -16.52 3.55 9.60
C VAL A 39 -15.03 3.88 9.71
N ASP A 40 -14.34 3.35 10.72
CA ASP A 40 -12.89 3.50 10.92
C ASP A 40 -12.15 2.73 9.82
N TYR A 41 -11.55 3.45 8.88
CA TYR A 41 -10.82 2.93 7.74
C TYR A 41 -9.39 2.54 8.15
N ARG A 42 -9.14 1.23 8.21
CA ARG A 42 -7.85 0.67 8.64
C ARG A 42 -7.24 -0.26 7.59
N GLY A 43 -6.13 -0.90 7.95
CA GLY A 43 -5.47 -1.87 7.09
C GLY A 43 -6.34 -3.11 6.86
N ALA A 44 -6.11 -3.79 5.73
CA ALA A 44 -6.94 -4.94 5.29
C ALA A 44 -7.10 -6.03 6.35
N ILE A 45 -6.03 -6.34 7.11
CA ILE A 45 -6.05 -7.34 8.20
C ILE A 45 -6.97 -6.92 9.35
N ARG A 46 -7.00 -5.62 9.72
CA ARG A 46 -7.89 -5.15 10.80
C ARG A 46 -9.34 -5.08 10.31
N ASN A 47 -9.53 -4.60 9.08
CA ASN A 47 -10.84 -4.53 8.43
C ASN A 47 -11.48 -5.92 8.26
N SER A 48 -10.70 -6.99 8.13
CA SER A 48 -11.26 -8.35 8.06
C SER A 48 -11.74 -8.89 9.41
N LYS A 49 -11.28 -8.31 10.53
CA LYS A 49 -11.58 -8.80 11.88
C LYS A 49 -12.69 -8.01 12.56
N ILE A 50 -12.73 -6.69 12.36
CA ILE A 50 -13.67 -5.81 13.06
C ILE A 50 -14.08 -4.61 12.20
N ALA A 51 -15.26 -4.06 12.48
CA ALA A 51 -15.73 -2.80 11.93
C ALA A 51 -16.06 -1.83 13.08
N THR A 52 -15.33 -0.72 13.20
CA THR A 52 -15.68 0.33 14.16
C THR A 52 -16.52 1.39 13.47
N PHE A 53 -17.72 1.65 13.97
CA PHE A 53 -18.72 2.53 13.37
C PHE A 53 -19.20 3.61 14.35
N LYS A 54 -19.48 4.80 13.83
CA LYS A 54 -20.18 5.90 14.54
C LYS A 54 -21.32 6.42 13.68
N ALA A 55 -22.48 6.65 14.27
CA ALA A 55 -23.67 7.12 13.56
C ALA A 55 -23.58 8.59 13.09
N SER A 56 -22.75 9.40 13.76
CA SER A 56 -22.51 10.80 13.44
C SER A 56 -21.05 11.15 13.73
N ASP A 57 -20.59 12.31 13.26
CA ASP A 57 -19.17 12.67 13.36
C ASP A 57 -18.68 12.79 14.82
N ASN A 58 -19.53 13.30 15.71
CA ASN A 58 -19.29 13.38 17.16
C ASN A 58 -19.92 12.23 17.95
N GLY A 59 -20.40 11.19 17.26
CA GLY A 59 -21.05 10.04 17.90
C GLY A 59 -20.06 9.13 18.62
N VAL A 60 -20.58 8.30 19.53
CA VAL A 60 -19.81 7.24 20.18
C VAL A 60 -19.47 6.15 19.15
N ALA A 61 -18.21 5.74 19.13
CA ALA A 61 -17.75 4.65 18.28
C ALA A 61 -18.07 3.29 18.91
N HIS A 62 -18.68 2.40 18.12
CA HIS A 62 -18.96 1.02 18.49
C HIS A 62 -18.22 0.08 17.56
N THR A 63 -17.60 -0.97 18.12
CA THR A 63 -16.89 -1.99 17.34
C THR A 63 -17.76 -3.21 17.20
N TYR A 64 -17.92 -3.68 15.97
CA TYR A 64 -18.69 -4.86 15.60
C TYR A 64 -17.77 -5.97 15.10
N SER A 65 -18.06 -7.21 15.50
CA SER A 65 -17.49 -8.42 14.90
C SER A 65 -18.31 -8.90 13.70
N PRO A 66 -17.78 -9.82 12.88
CA PRO A 66 -18.52 -10.45 11.78
C PRO A 66 -19.72 -11.30 12.25
N ASP A 67 -19.79 -11.63 13.54
CA ASP A 67 -20.96 -12.32 14.14
C ASP A 67 -22.13 -11.37 14.42
N GLU A 68 -21.86 -10.06 14.54
CA GLU A 68 -22.84 -9.07 14.98
C GLU A 68 -23.52 -8.32 13.82
N ILE A 69 -22.82 -8.20 12.69
CA ILE A 69 -23.31 -7.51 11.49
C ILE A 69 -23.01 -8.36 10.25
N VAL A 70 -23.83 -8.22 9.21
CA VAL A 70 -23.75 -9.04 7.99
C VAL A 70 -22.77 -8.42 6.98
N ALA A 71 -22.69 -7.09 6.95
CA ALA A 71 -21.81 -6.38 6.03
C ALA A 71 -21.50 -4.97 6.55
N TYR A 72 -20.46 -4.36 6.00
CA TYR A 72 -20.20 -2.94 6.12
C TYR A 72 -19.47 -2.42 4.89
N GLY A 73 -19.41 -1.11 4.71
CA GLY A 73 -18.71 -0.55 3.57
C GLY A 73 -18.39 0.93 3.67
N PHE A 74 -17.60 1.37 2.71
CA PHE A 74 -17.13 2.74 2.55
C PHE A 74 -17.69 3.31 1.25
N LYS A 75 -18.42 4.42 1.36
CA LYS A 75 -19.22 4.96 0.24
C LYS A 75 -18.34 5.55 -0.86
N ASN A 76 -17.33 6.32 -0.48
CA ASN A 76 -16.47 7.03 -1.43
C ASN A 76 -15.42 6.10 -2.06
N GLU A 77 -14.88 5.19 -1.27
CA GLU A 77 -13.89 4.20 -1.70
C GLU A 77 -14.51 3.05 -2.49
N LYS A 78 -15.85 2.92 -2.48
CA LYS A 78 -16.59 1.79 -3.05
C LYS A 78 -16.02 0.45 -2.58
N LYS A 79 -15.76 0.35 -1.28
CA LYS A 79 -15.29 -0.89 -0.65
C LYS A 79 -16.40 -1.49 0.18
N VAL A 80 -16.65 -2.78 -0.01
CA VAL A 80 -17.70 -3.53 0.69
C VAL A 80 -17.07 -4.75 1.32
N TYR A 81 -17.49 -5.03 2.54
CA TYR A 81 -17.04 -6.17 3.32
C TYR A 81 -18.26 -6.95 3.78
N GLU A 82 -18.23 -8.27 3.64
CA GLU A 82 -19.32 -9.17 4.04
C GLU A 82 -18.81 -10.21 5.04
N SER A 83 -19.62 -10.51 6.04
CA SER A 83 -19.32 -11.53 7.04
C SER A 83 -19.47 -12.93 6.46
N TRP A 84 -18.41 -13.72 6.58
CA TRP A 84 -18.39 -15.10 6.12
C TRP A 84 -17.63 -15.99 7.09
N GLN A 85 -18.04 -17.25 7.14
CA GLN A 85 -17.29 -18.31 7.78
C GLN A 85 -16.25 -18.87 6.80
N VAL A 86 -14.97 -18.83 7.16
CA VAL A 86 -13.87 -19.33 6.32
C VAL A 86 -12.98 -20.29 7.08
N PRO A 87 -12.36 -21.28 6.41
CA PRO A 87 -11.41 -22.17 7.06
C PRO A 87 -10.14 -21.41 7.43
N THR A 88 -9.61 -21.66 8.62
CA THR A 88 -8.30 -21.14 9.05
C THR A 88 -7.19 -21.61 8.11
N PRO A 89 -6.02 -20.93 8.06
CA PRO A 89 -4.94 -21.32 7.15
C PRO A 89 -4.45 -22.77 7.31
N ASP A 90 -4.52 -23.33 8.52
CA ASP A 90 -4.22 -24.73 8.80
C ASP A 90 -5.38 -25.70 8.47
N ARG A 91 -6.54 -25.18 8.05
CA ARG A 91 -7.79 -25.87 7.69
C ARG A 91 -8.36 -26.76 8.79
N LYS A 92 -8.01 -26.50 10.06
CA LYS A 92 -8.49 -27.29 11.21
C LYS A 92 -9.73 -26.70 11.85
N ARG A 93 -9.95 -25.40 11.69
CA ARG A 93 -11.05 -24.65 12.30
C ARG A 93 -11.66 -23.71 11.28
N TYR A 94 -12.79 -23.14 11.65
CA TYR A 94 -13.41 -22.05 10.93
C TYR A 94 -13.36 -20.78 11.77
N GLU A 95 -13.18 -19.65 11.10
CA GLU A 95 -13.22 -18.32 11.68
C GLU A 95 -14.25 -17.47 10.94
N HIS A 96 -14.93 -16.59 11.67
CA HIS A 96 -15.81 -15.59 11.09
C HIS A 96 -15.00 -14.34 10.80
N LEU A 97 -15.02 -13.92 9.53
CA LEU A 97 -14.27 -12.76 9.05
C LEU A 97 -15.12 -11.92 8.10
N PHE A 98 -14.82 -10.64 8.06
CA PHE A 98 -15.26 -9.73 7.03
C PHE A 98 -14.38 -9.89 5.79
N LEU A 99 -14.93 -10.43 4.71
CA LEU A 99 -14.22 -10.54 3.44
C LEU A 99 -14.51 -9.33 2.56
N HIS A 100 -13.45 -8.76 1.98
CA HIS A 100 -13.56 -7.70 0.98
C HIS A 100 -14.16 -8.25 -0.31
N VAL A 101 -15.24 -7.64 -0.76
CA VAL A 101 -15.95 -8.00 -1.99
C VAL A 101 -15.21 -7.40 -3.19
N LEU A 102 -14.64 -8.26 -4.04
CA LEU A 102 -14.00 -7.83 -5.29
C LEU A 102 -14.99 -7.75 -6.44
N VAL A 103 -15.87 -8.75 -6.53
CA VAL A 103 -16.99 -8.82 -7.47
C VAL A 103 -18.18 -9.41 -6.74
N LYS A 104 -19.37 -8.83 -6.91
CA LYS A 104 -20.65 -9.38 -6.46
C LYS A 104 -21.56 -9.53 -7.66
N GLY A 105 -22.14 -10.71 -7.84
CA GLY A 105 -23.07 -11.05 -8.91
C GLY A 105 -23.49 -12.50 -8.80
N LYS A 106 -23.86 -13.13 -9.92
CA LYS A 106 -24.14 -14.57 -9.96
C LYS A 106 -22.96 -15.38 -9.42
N VAL A 107 -21.74 -15.01 -9.84
CA VAL A 107 -20.50 -15.37 -9.16
C VAL A 107 -19.98 -14.16 -8.42
N SER A 108 -19.55 -14.41 -7.18
CA SER A 108 -18.93 -13.42 -6.32
C SER A 108 -17.53 -13.86 -5.95
N ILE A 109 -16.59 -12.91 -5.99
CA ILE A 109 -15.20 -13.11 -5.58
C ILE A 109 -14.94 -12.27 -4.34
N TYR A 110 -14.42 -12.91 -3.31
CA TYR A 110 -14.07 -12.29 -2.04
C TYR A 110 -12.59 -12.47 -1.76
N THR A 111 -12.04 -11.59 -0.93
CA THR A 111 -10.67 -11.70 -0.47
C THR A 111 -10.50 -11.18 0.95
N TYR A 112 -9.51 -11.70 1.67
CA TYR A 112 -8.98 -11.04 2.84
C TYR A 112 -7.47 -11.23 2.92
N ARG A 113 -6.82 -10.30 3.63
CA ARG A 113 -5.40 -10.35 3.95
C ARG A 113 -5.22 -11.08 5.28
N ASP A 114 -4.46 -12.16 5.29
CA ASP A 114 -4.17 -12.92 6.51
C ASP A 114 -3.08 -12.25 7.38
N ASP A 115 -2.81 -12.84 8.55
CA ASP A 115 -1.81 -12.31 9.48
C ASP A 115 -0.35 -12.43 8.97
N ASN A 116 -0.12 -13.17 7.89
CA ASN A 116 1.18 -13.27 7.20
C ASN A 116 1.29 -12.31 6.01
N ASP A 117 0.38 -11.34 5.90
CA ASP A 117 0.30 -10.39 4.80
C ASP A 117 0.11 -11.07 3.42
N SER A 118 -0.59 -12.21 3.38
CA SER A 118 -0.95 -12.92 2.16
C SER A 118 -2.44 -12.80 1.84
N ASP A 119 -2.77 -12.52 0.57
CA ASP A 119 -4.16 -12.49 0.10
C ASP A 119 -4.70 -13.91 -0.05
N ARG A 120 -5.84 -14.19 0.59
CA ARG A 120 -6.65 -15.39 0.34
C ARG A 120 -7.86 -15.01 -0.50
N PHE A 121 -8.22 -15.85 -1.45
CA PHE A 121 -9.32 -15.59 -2.38
C PHE A 121 -10.39 -16.67 -2.28
N PHE A 122 -11.65 -16.27 -2.40
CA PHE A 122 -12.79 -17.15 -2.28
C PHE A 122 -13.78 -16.87 -3.40
N LEU A 123 -14.46 -17.93 -3.85
CA LEU A 123 -15.51 -17.88 -4.85
C LEU A 123 -16.81 -18.38 -4.23
N SER A 124 -17.91 -17.66 -4.46
CA SER A 124 -19.27 -18.13 -4.23
C SER A 124 -20.04 -18.02 -5.54
N LYS A 125 -20.88 -19.02 -5.83
CA LYS A 125 -21.77 -19.02 -6.99
C LYS A 125 -23.21 -19.14 -6.49
N ASP A 126 -24.09 -18.29 -7.00
CA ASP A 126 -25.53 -18.25 -6.66
C ASP A 126 -25.80 -18.14 -5.16
N GLY A 127 -24.90 -17.49 -4.41
CA GLY A 127 -24.99 -17.36 -2.95
C GLY A 127 -24.68 -18.64 -2.17
N ALA A 128 -24.15 -19.68 -2.81
CA ALA A 128 -23.69 -20.90 -2.16
C ALA A 128 -22.45 -20.66 -1.27
N ASP A 129 -22.08 -21.70 -0.53
CA ASP A 129 -20.91 -21.68 0.36
C ASP A 129 -19.61 -21.30 -0.38
N LEU A 130 -18.70 -20.66 0.36
CA LEU A 130 -17.42 -20.22 -0.18
C LEU A 130 -16.50 -21.39 -0.48
N VAL A 131 -15.90 -21.35 -1.66
CA VAL A 131 -14.80 -22.22 -2.06
C VAL A 131 -13.52 -21.40 -2.13
N GLU A 132 -12.49 -21.82 -1.39
CA GLU A 132 -11.18 -21.16 -1.41
C GLU A 132 -10.44 -21.46 -2.72
N LEU A 133 -9.93 -20.40 -3.35
CA LEU A 133 -9.08 -20.45 -4.53
C LEU A 133 -7.61 -20.49 -4.10
N VAL A 134 -6.94 -21.62 -4.30
CA VAL A 134 -5.55 -21.84 -3.85
C VAL A 134 -4.58 -22.12 -5.00
N GLU A 135 -3.34 -21.64 -4.82
CA GLU A 135 -2.16 -22.06 -5.56
C GLU A 135 -1.26 -22.88 -4.62
N GLN A 136 -0.67 -23.95 -5.13
CA GLN A 136 0.24 -24.80 -4.36
C GLN A 136 1.64 -24.71 -4.94
N VAL A 137 2.61 -24.35 -4.11
CA VAL A 137 4.01 -24.23 -4.50
C VAL A 137 4.82 -25.30 -3.81
N TYR A 138 5.50 -26.14 -4.58
CA TYR A 138 6.39 -27.17 -4.05
C TYR A 138 7.65 -27.29 -4.90
N THR A 139 8.65 -27.98 -4.36
CA THR A 139 9.91 -28.21 -5.06
C THR A 139 9.95 -29.63 -5.59
N ARG A 140 10.24 -29.79 -6.88
CA ARG A 140 10.44 -31.08 -7.53
C ARG A 140 11.91 -31.23 -7.91
N ALA A 141 12.46 -32.43 -7.72
CA ALA A 141 13.79 -32.76 -8.21
C ALA A 141 13.66 -33.39 -9.60
N ASP A 142 14.49 -32.95 -10.54
CA ASP A 142 14.65 -33.61 -11.83
C ASP A 142 15.29 -34.99 -11.60
N PRO A 143 14.62 -36.09 -11.98
CA PRO A 143 15.15 -37.45 -11.78
C PRO A 143 16.49 -37.70 -12.48
N LYS A 144 16.80 -36.96 -13.55
CA LYS A 144 18.02 -37.17 -14.35
C LYS A 144 19.19 -36.31 -13.88
N THR A 145 18.92 -35.09 -13.43
CA THR A 145 19.96 -34.11 -13.11
C THR A 145 20.10 -33.83 -11.62
N GLY A 146 19.15 -34.28 -10.79
CA GLY A 146 19.08 -33.96 -9.36
C GLY A 146 18.76 -32.49 -9.07
N LYS A 147 18.60 -31.64 -10.10
CA LYS A 147 18.32 -30.22 -9.93
C LYS A 147 16.91 -30.03 -9.37
N ARG A 148 16.80 -29.20 -8.34
CA ARG A 148 15.54 -28.82 -7.72
C ARG A 148 14.95 -27.62 -8.44
N TYR A 149 13.68 -27.69 -8.82
CA TYR A 149 12.94 -26.60 -9.43
C TYR A 149 11.60 -26.38 -8.71
N ARG A 150 11.16 -25.12 -8.73
CA ARG A 150 9.87 -24.71 -8.15
C ARG A 150 8.76 -25.06 -9.12
N VAL A 151 7.77 -25.80 -8.65
CA VAL A 151 6.53 -26.12 -9.38
C VAL A 151 5.39 -25.36 -8.71
N VAL A 152 4.50 -24.82 -9.54
CA VAL A 152 3.30 -24.11 -9.10
C VAL A 152 2.09 -24.82 -9.68
N ASP A 153 1.36 -25.52 -8.82
CA ASP A 153 0.07 -26.11 -9.17
C ASP A 153 -1.04 -25.07 -8.97
N ARG A 154 -1.96 -25.02 -9.93
CA ARG A 154 -3.04 -24.03 -10.00
C ARG A 154 -4.43 -24.70 -9.88
N PRO A 155 -4.75 -25.43 -8.80
CA PRO A 155 -6.02 -26.15 -8.67
C PRO A 155 -7.23 -25.21 -8.70
N PHE A 156 -7.06 -23.93 -8.32
CA PHE A 156 -8.10 -22.92 -8.42
C PHE A 156 -8.68 -22.75 -9.85
N ILE A 157 -7.88 -23.04 -10.90
CA ILE A 157 -8.37 -23.00 -12.29
C ILE A 157 -9.49 -24.01 -12.51
N GLY A 158 -9.37 -25.22 -11.93
CA GLY A 158 -10.43 -26.23 -11.98
C GLY A 158 -11.69 -25.79 -11.23
N VAL A 159 -11.53 -25.10 -10.10
CA VAL A 159 -12.66 -24.53 -9.34
C VAL A 159 -13.39 -23.47 -10.18
N ILE A 160 -12.67 -22.54 -10.78
CA ILE A 160 -13.25 -21.52 -11.66
C ILE A 160 -13.91 -22.18 -12.89
N ALA A 161 -13.21 -23.10 -13.56
CA ALA A 161 -13.73 -23.80 -14.74
C ALA A 161 -15.04 -24.53 -14.43
N SER A 162 -15.09 -25.28 -13.33
CA SER A 162 -16.28 -26.03 -12.91
C SER A 162 -17.44 -25.10 -12.53
N ALA A 163 -17.16 -23.99 -11.84
CA ALA A 163 -18.17 -22.99 -11.53
C ALA A 163 -18.74 -22.33 -12.79
N PHE A 164 -17.95 -22.21 -13.86
CA PHE A 164 -18.29 -21.41 -15.04
C PHE A 164 -18.82 -22.23 -16.23
N LEU A 165 -19.03 -23.54 -16.06
CA LEU A 165 -19.49 -24.46 -17.12
C LEU A 165 -20.79 -24.03 -17.82
N ASP A 166 -21.63 -23.24 -17.14
CA ASP A 166 -22.91 -22.76 -17.64
C ASP A 166 -22.81 -21.46 -18.47
N CYS A 167 -21.61 -20.90 -18.67
CA CYS A 167 -21.41 -19.77 -19.58
C CYS A 167 -20.67 -20.19 -20.87
N SER A 168 -21.38 -20.16 -22.00
CA SER A 168 -20.84 -20.54 -23.32
C SER A 168 -19.87 -19.52 -23.93
N SER A 169 -19.85 -18.26 -23.46
CA SER A 169 -18.93 -17.24 -23.98
C SER A 169 -17.51 -17.37 -23.42
N LEU A 170 -17.34 -18.09 -22.30
CA LEU A 170 -16.05 -18.34 -21.70
C LEU A 170 -15.43 -19.64 -22.24
N THR A 171 -14.49 -19.48 -23.17
CA THR A 171 -13.67 -20.59 -23.68
C THR A 171 -12.48 -20.91 -22.78
N GLU A 172 -11.89 -22.11 -22.92
CA GLU A 172 -10.69 -22.53 -22.19
C GLU A 172 -9.54 -21.50 -22.25
N ASN A 173 -9.38 -20.82 -23.39
CA ASN A 173 -8.39 -19.75 -23.59
C ASN A 173 -8.52 -18.59 -22.59
N HIS A 174 -9.75 -18.30 -22.10
CA HIS A 174 -9.97 -17.28 -21.08
C HIS A 174 -9.41 -17.70 -19.72
N LEU A 175 -9.27 -19.01 -19.47
CA LEU A 175 -8.83 -19.58 -18.20
C LEU A 175 -7.31 -19.86 -18.16
N GLU A 176 -6.66 -20.11 -19.30
CA GLU A 176 -5.22 -20.46 -19.35
C GLU A 176 -4.31 -19.46 -18.63
N ASN A 177 -4.63 -18.17 -18.78
CA ASN A 177 -3.82 -17.04 -18.31
C ASN A 177 -4.36 -16.41 -17.02
N VAL A 178 -5.36 -17.02 -16.38
CA VAL A 178 -5.88 -16.52 -15.11
C VAL A 178 -4.81 -16.74 -14.04
N MET A 179 -4.53 -15.67 -13.29
CA MET A 179 -3.60 -15.65 -12.16
C MET A 179 -4.39 -15.50 -10.87
N LEU A 180 -3.91 -16.07 -9.76
CA LEU A 180 -4.52 -15.90 -8.44
C LEU A 180 -4.19 -14.52 -7.85
N ARG A 181 -4.74 -13.46 -8.45
CA ARG A 181 -4.57 -12.07 -8.04
C ARG A 181 -5.84 -11.25 -8.30
N HIS A 182 -6.04 -10.20 -7.52
CA HIS A 182 -7.17 -9.27 -7.59
C HIS A 182 -7.65 -8.95 -9.01
N SER A 183 -6.81 -8.33 -9.84
CA SER A 183 -7.21 -7.87 -11.18
C SER A 183 -7.61 -9.00 -12.13
N SER A 184 -6.95 -10.16 -12.01
CA SER A 184 -7.23 -11.31 -12.88
C SER A 184 -8.54 -12.00 -12.49
N LEU A 185 -8.80 -12.14 -11.19
CA LEU A 185 -10.04 -12.74 -10.68
C LEU A 185 -11.23 -11.81 -10.91
N ILE A 186 -11.07 -10.50 -10.72
CA ILE A 186 -12.09 -9.51 -11.06
C ILE A 186 -12.48 -9.64 -12.53
N LYS A 187 -11.48 -9.68 -13.43
CA LYS A 187 -11.71 -9.76 -14.87
C LYS A 187 -12.50 -11.02 -15.25
N VAL A 188 -12.09 -12.19 -14.75
CA VAL A 188 -12.74 -13.46 -15.14
C VAL A 188 -14.15 -13.60 -14.55
N ALA A 189 -14.36 -13.14 -13.30
CA ALA A 189 -15.68 -13.18 -12.68
C ALA A 189 -16.65 -12.16 -13.29
N THR A 190 -16.16 -10.97 -13.67
CA THR A 190 -16.94 -9.96 -14.38
C THR A 190 -17.42 -10.50 -15.73
N ALA A 191 -16.50 -11.11 -16.50
CA ALA A 191 -16.86 -11.72 -17.79
C ALA A 191 -17.89 -12.85 -17.64
N TYR A 192 -17.84 -13.63 -16.55
CA TYR A 192 -18.86 -14.63 -16.25
C TYR A 192 -20.23 -14.00 -15.92
N ASN A 193 -20.25 -12.98 -15.06
CA ASN A 193 -21.49 -12.34 -14.64
C ASN A 193 -22.20 -11.61 -15.78
N GLU A 194 -21.45 -11.11 -16.76
CA GLU A 194 -21.96 -10.56 -18.02
C GLU A 194 -22.72 -11.60 -18.86
N CYS A 195 -22.45 -12.91 -18.71
CA CYS A 195 -23.20 -13.95 -19.42
C CYS A 195 -24.68 -14.05 -18.99
N PHE A 196 -25.03 -13.47 -17.83
CA PHE A 196 -26.34 -13.63 -17.20
C PHE A 196 -27.07 -12.30 -16.96
N ASP A 197 -26.58 -11.19 -17.55
CA ASP A 197 -27.14 -9.83 -17.41
C ASP A 197 -27.44 -9.43 -15.95
N SER A 198 -26.67 -9.96 -15.00
CA SER A 198 -26.89 -9.72 -13.58
C SER A 198 -26.36 -8.35 -13.18
N SER A 199 -27.12 -7.61 -12.35
CA SER A 199 -26.60 -6.40 -11.73
C SER A 199 -25.39 -6.77 -10.88
N GLN A 200 -24.22 -6.28 -11.27
CA GLN A 200 -22.97 -6.63 -10.61
C GLN A 200 -22.33 -5.41 -9.94
N PHE A 201 -21.71 -5.66 -8.78
CA PHE A 201 -20.79 -4.74 -8.15
C PHE A 201 -19.36 -5.21 -8.43
N THR A 202 -18.51 -4.31 -8.90
CA THR A 202 -17.09 -4.58 -9.14
C THR A 202 -16.25 -3.53 -8.44
N HIS A 203 -15.32 -3.98 -7.60
CA HIS A 203 -14.35 -3.10 -6.96
C HIS A 203 -13.28 -2.68 -7.97
N GLU A 204 -13.18 -1.36 -8.22
CA GLU A 204 -12.15 -0.81 -9.08
C GLU A 204 -10.87 -0.51 -8.27
N PRO A 205 -9.74 -1.18 -8.54
CA PRO A 205 -8.49 -0.86 -7.86
C PRO A 205 -8.03 0.56 -8.24
N LYS A 206 -7.75 1.39 -7.23
CA LYS A 206 -7.12 2.70 -7.42
C LYS A 206 -5.74 2.51 -8.05
N LYS A 207 -5.52 3.17 -9.20
CA LYS A 207 -4.25 3.11 -9.93
C LYS A 207 -3.16 3.92 -9.22
N ALA A 208 -1.91 3.55 -9.44
CA ALA A 208 -0.78 4.34 -9.01
C ALA A 208 -0.81 5.72 -9.68
N THR A 209 -0.42 6.75 -8.93
CA THR A 209 -0.38 8.13 -9.38
C THR A 209 1.05 8.62 -9.41
N VAL A 210 1.40 9.38 -10.44
CA VAL A 210 2.70 10.01 -10.60
C VAL A 210 2.47 11.52 -10.67
N THR A 211 3.04 12.26 -9.74
CA THR A 211 2.94 13.72 -9.67
C THR A 211 4.32 14.32 -9.86
N LEU A 212 4.45 15.24 -10.82
CA LEU A 212 5.67 16.01 -11.05
C LEU A 212 5.54 17.38 -10.37
N MET A 213 6.54 17.76 -9.59
CA MET A 213 6.54 18.99 -8.80
C MET A 213 7.82 19.79 -9.07
N PRO A 214 7.73 21.06 -9.49
CA PRO A 214 8.88 21.96 -9.45
C PRO A 214 9.14 22.39 -8.00
N ILE A 215 10.40 22.43 -7.60
CA ILE A 215 10.83 22.86 -6.26
C ILE A 215 11.84 23.99 -6.41
N VAL A 216 11.68 25.04 -5.59
CA VAL A 216 12.70 26.07 -5.39
C VAL A 216 13.36 25.81 -4.04
N ALA A 217 14.68 25.70 -4.03
CA ALA A 217 15.46 25.44 -2.82
C ALA A 217 16.23 26.70 -2.40
N PHE A 218 16.26 26.97 -1.10
CA PHE A 218 17.13 27.99 -0.51
C PHE A 218 18.03 27.31 0.53
N THR A 219 19.33 27.54 0.43
CA THR A 219 20.36 26.85 1.20
C THR A 219 21.36 27.84 1.77
N LEU A 220 21.79 27.60 3.01
CA LEU A 220 22.87 28.35 3.68
C LEU A 220 24.03 27.38 3.92
N PRO A 221 24.86 27.12 2.89
CA PRO A 221 25.86 26.07 2.97
C PRO A 221 27.09 26.55 3.76
N SER A 222 27.73 25.63 4.47
CA SER A 222 29.01 25.85 5.16
C SER A 222 30.04 24.85 4.67
N LEU A 223 31.27 25.29 4.44
CA LEU A 223 32.38 24.43 4.04
C LEU A 223 33.40 24.34 5.17
N HIS A 224 33.69 23.12 5.62
CA HIS A 224 34.77 22.85 6.56
C HIS A 224 35.77 21.90 5.91
N VAL A 225 37.04 22.32 5.84
CA VAL A 225 38.11 21.55 5.21
C VAL A 225 39.04 21.03 6.31
N SER A 226 39.23 19.71 6.38
CA SER A 226 40.09 19.05 7.38
C SER A 226 41.29 18.37 6.72
N GLY A 227 42.45 18.37 7.37
CA GLY A 227 43.65 17.67 6.91
C GLY A 227 44.94 18.44 7.16
N SER A 228 46.06 17.92 6.66
CA SER A 228 47.39 18.55 6.75
C SER A 228 47.66 19.58 5.64
N HIS A 229 46.80 19.65 4.62
CA HIS A 229 46.93 20.58 3.51
C HIS A 229 46.63 22.02 3.97
N TYR A 230 47.30 23.03 3.40
CA TYR A 230 47.15 24.42 3.85
C TYR A 230 45.71 24.95 3.71
N TYR A 231 44.95 24.49 2.71
CA TYR A 231 43.51 24.76 2.57
C TYR A 231 42.68 24.40 3.82
N ALA A 232 43.11 23.44 4.64
CA ALA A 232 42.43 23.10 5.89
C ALA A 232 42.54 24.18 6.99
N ARG A 233 43.38 25.21 6.78
CA ARG A 233 43.54 26.36 7.68
C ARG A 233 42.72 27.59 7.25
N GLY A 234 42.01 27.51 6.12
CA GLY A 234 41.18 28.61 5.62
C GLY A 234 39.83 28.71 6.32
N ASP A 235 39.37 29.93 6.56
CA ASP A 235 37.96 30.20 6.88
C ASP A 235 37.20 30.44 5.56
N TYR A 236 36.22 29.59 5.26
CA TYR A 236 35.46 29.63 4.00
C TYR A 236 34.04 30.12 4.26
N ARG A 237 33.69 31.24 3.63
CA ARG A 237 32.35 31.84 3.70
C ARG A 237 31.60 31.58 2.41
N SER A 238 30.31 31.29 2.52
CA SER A 238 29.46 31.18 1.36
C SER A 238 29.17 32.58 0.78
N THR A 239 29.36 32.74 -0.53
CA THR A 239 29.06 33.99 -1.26
C THR A 239 27.96 33.82 -2.29
N GLY A 240 27.42 32.60 -2.44
CA GLY A 240 26.30 32.32 -3.32
C GLY A 240 24.97 32.83 -2.74
N LEU A 241 24.00 33.10 -3.61
CA LEU A 241 22.62 33.44 -3.22
C LEU A 241 21.89 32.28 -2.52
N GLY A 242 22.48 31.08 -2.49
CA GLY A 242 21.88 29.89 -1.87
C GLY A 242 20.68 29.31 -2.63
N LEU A 243 20.36 29.85 -3.81
CA LEU A 243 19.21 29.44 -4.60
C LEU A 243 19.54 28.23 -5.47
N GLY A 244 18.68 27.22 -5.38
CA GLY A 244 18.67 26.04 -6.24
C GLY A 244 17.27 25.75 -6.76
N GLY A 245 17.20 24.81 -7.70
CA GLY A 245 15.94 24.30 -8.23
C GLY A 245 15.95 22.79 -8.25
N ALA A 246 14.80 22.17 -8.06
CA ALA A 246 14.65 20.73 -8.22
C ALA A 246 13.41 20.39 -9.02
N ILE A 247 13.42 19.21 -9.63
CA ILE A 247 12.22 18.55 -10.12
C ILE A 247 12.04 17.31 -9.26
N ALA A 248 10.88 17.20 -8.61
CA ALA A 248 10.50 16.03 -7.84
C ALA A 248 9.44 15.22 -8.58
N MET A 249 9.59 13.91 -8.53
CA MET A 249 8.61 12.93 -8.97
C MET A 249 8.10 12.18 -7.75
N GLN A 250 6.83 12.36 -7.42
CA GLN A 250 6.14 11.60 -6.38
C GLN A 250 5.37 10.45 -7.02
N VAL A 251 5.63 9.23 -6.56
CA VAL A 251 4.90 8.02 -6.93
C VAL A 251 4.12 7.53 -5.71
N ALA A 252 2.80 7.49 -5.81
CA ALA A 252 1.92 6.93 -4.77
C ALA A 252 1.13 5.75 -5.34
N ASN A 253 1.09 4.62 -4.62
CA ASN A 253 0.31 3.45 -5.01
C ASN A 253 -0.77 3.14 -3.97
N PRO A 254 -1.99 3.70 -4.13
CA PRO A 254 -3.09 3.51 -3.18
C PRO A 254 -3.52 2.04 -3.02
N SER A 255 -3.22 1.18 -3.99
CA SER A 255 -3.53 -0.25 -3.89
C SER A 255 -2.69 -0.97 -2.83
N MET A 256 -1.46 -0.49 -2.57
CA MET A 256 -0.56 -1.02 -1.54
C MET A 256 -0.75 -0.28 -0.22
N SER A 257 -0.79 1.05 -0.26
CA SER A 257 -1.10 1.88 0.90
C SER A 257 -1.53 3.27 0.44
N GLU A 258 -2.64 3.77 0.97
CA GLU A 258 -3.07 5.16 0.76
C GLU A 258 -2.22 6.16 1.58
N LYS A 259 -1.38 5.66 2.50
CA LYS A 259 -0.57 6.49 3.42
C LYS A 259 0.91 6.54 3.02
N LEU A 260 1.30 5.87 1.95
CA LEU A 260 2.69 5.78 1.50
C LEU A 260 2.86 6.40 0.11
N SER A 261 3.88 7.23 -0.04
CA SER A 261 4.36 7.69 -1.34
C SER A 261 5.89 7.74 -1.34
N LEU A 262 6.49 7.45 -2.49
CA LEU A 262 7.92 7.62 -2.75
C LEU A 262 8.12 8.95 -3.48
N ILE A 263 9.10 9.74 -3.08
CA ILE A 263 9.49 10.97 -3.77
C ILE A 263 10.95 10.83 -4.20
N VAL A 264 11.21 11.08 -5.49
CA VAL A 264 12.56 11.11 -6.07
C VAL A 264 12.80 12.53 -6.57
N GLU A 265 13.90 13.15 -6.16
CA GLU A 265 14.21 14.54 -6.47
C GLU A 265 15.51 14.65 -7.26
N LEU A 266 15.49 15.43 -8.34
CA LEU A 266 16.69 15.87 -9.04
C LEU A 266 16.95 17.34 -8.68
N LEU A 267 17.89 17.57 -7.77
CA LEU A 267 18.22 18.88 -7.22
C LEU A 267 19.48 19.46 -7.87
N TYR A 268 19.39 20.72 -8.31
CA TYR A 268 20.53 21.56 -8.67
C TYR A 268 20.68 22.69 -7.65
N ALA A 269 21.74 22.65 -6.84
CA ALA A 269 22.04 23.65 -5.82
C ALA A 269 23.51 24.11 -5.97
N PRO A 270 23.77 25.23 -6.66
CA PRO A 270 25.13 25.74 -6.85
C PRO A 270 25.67 26.39 -5.58
N TYR A 271 26.87 25.96 -5.16
CA TYR A 271 27.56 26.52 -3.99
C TYR A 271 28.80 27.30 -4.41
N ARG A 272 28.98 28.49 -3.83
CA ARG A 272 30.16 29.33 -3.99
C ARG A 272 30.73 29.66 -2.63
N PHE A 273 32.02 29.43 -2.47
CA PHE A 273 32.75 29.71 -1.24
C PHE A 273 33.98 30.54 -1.56
N GLU A 274 34.24 31.51 -0.69
CA GLU A 274 35.45 32.30 -0.69
C GLU A 274 36.11 32.15 0.67
N GLY A 275 37.43 31.92 0.68
CA GLY A 275 38.17 31.78 1.92
C GLY A 275 39.59 32.30 1.79
N THR A 276 40.09 32.90 2.87
CA THR A 276 41.47 33.35 2.97
C THR A 276 42.30 32.28 3.65
N VAL A 277 43.39 31.87 3.01
CA VAL A 277 44.31 30.87 3.57
C VAL A 277 45.65 31.53 3.82
N GLU A 278 46.07 31.57 5.08
CA GLU A 278 47.40 32.06 5.43
C GLU A 278 48.45 31.00 5.08
N GLY A 279 49.09 31.17 3.91
CA GLY A 279 50.19 30.35 3.44
C GLY A 279 51.34 31.23 2.94
N THR A 280 52.46 31.23 3.66
CA THR A 280 53.74 31.70 3.12
C THR A 280 54.14 30.78 1.95
N TYR A 281 54.87 31.33 0.96
CA TYR A 281 55.55 30.70 -0.20
C TYR A 281 54.85 30.75 -1.58
N LYS A 282 55.65 31.24 -2.56
CA LYS A 282 55.39 31.33 -4.00
C LYS A 282 55.30 29.94 -4.64
N VAL A 283 54.25 29.64 -5.40
CA VAL A 283 54.30 28.62 -6.46
C VAL A 283 53.42 29.03 -7.66
N VAL A 284 53.97 28.75 -8.84
CA VAL A 284 53.50 28.97 -10.21
C VAL A 284 52.27 28.10 -10.54
N LEU A 285 51.30 28.67 -11.26
CA LEU A 285 50.03 28.05 -11.66
C LEU A 285 50.18 27.09 -12.86
N PHE A 286 49.52 25.94 -12.82
CA PHE A 286 49.04 25.19 -13.99
C PHE A 286 47.59 24.74 -13.75
N PRO A 287 46.72 24.71 -14.79
CA PRO A 287 45.30 24.46 -14.61
C PRO A 287 45.02 22.95 -14.54
N MET A 288 44.15 22.54 -13.62
CA MET A 288 43.57 21.19 -13.63
C MET A 288 42.05 21.31 -13.55
N ILE A 289 41.38 20.78 -14.57
CA ILE A 289 39.93 20.64 -14.68
C ILE A 289 39.56 19.36 -13.93
N CYS A 290 38.54 19.41 -13.06
CA CYS A 290 37.99 18.22 -12.44
C CYS A 290 36.46 18.19 -12.64
N PHE A 291 35.99 17.11 -13.27
CA PHE A 291 34.58 16.72 -13.32
C PHE A 291 34.26 15.86 -12.10
N LEU A 292 33.08 16.06 -11.49
CA LEU A 292 32.52 15.12 -10.52
C LEU A 292 31.56 14.16 -11.25
N ILE A 293 31.77 12.86 -11.04
CA ILE A 293 30.79 11.77 -11.24
C ILE A 293 30.10 11.54 -9.89
#